data_AF-A0A1E4FVP5-F1
#
_entry.id   AF-A0A1E4FVP5-F1
#
_cell.length_a   1.000
_cell.length_b   1.000
_cell.length_c   1.000
_cell.angle_alpha   90.00
_cell.angle_beta   90.00
_cell.angle_gamma   90.00
#
_symmetry.space_group_name_H-M   'P 1'
#
loop_
_entity.id
_entity.type
_entity.pdbx_description
1 polymer ?
#
loop_
_entity_poly.entity_id
_entity_poly.type
_entity_poly.pdbx_seq_one_letter_code
_entity_poly.pdbx_strand_id
1 'polypeptide(L)'
;MRQGLLAMLIAIAVLGIAAAVYFLRPVTGPARDLTLTGDAERGAYLMRLGGCVACHTDAAAGRAYLSGGAGLETPFGTFVPPNITSDPVAGIGGWTLAQFSDAMSNGMGPEGPLYPAFPYEHYTLMSDQEIADLYAALLATEPVSVAAEPSQVPFPFNVRQLMTGWQHLFFSPGRFVPEAGRNEAYNRGKYLAYGPGHCVACHTPRNALGALDWGQALTGSPGGTGGRAPAITPAALLAEGYDAETLVQTLKDGFTPGFDVLGGTMGEVIADSTSHWADEDLTALATYLLTE
;
A
#
# COMPACT_ATOMS: atom_id res chain seq x y z
N MET A 1 -54.37 -0.95 8.92
CA MET A 1 -53.36 -1.83 8.25
C MET A 1 -52.65 -1.15 7.07
N ARG A 2 -53.36 -0.64 6.05
CA ARG A 2 -52.72 -0.03 4.85
C ARG A 2 -51.82 1.18 5.12
N GLN A 3 -52.21 2.08 6.03
CA GLN A 3 -51.40 3.26 6.39
C GLN A 3 -50.12 2.89 7.16
N GLY A 4 -50.19 1.89 8.04
CA GLY A 4 -49.01 1.39 8.78
C GLY A 4 -48.01 0.68 7.87
N LEU A 5 -48.50 -0.10 6.89
CA LEU A 5 -47.64 -0.74 5.89
C LEU A 5 -46.96 0.29 4.99
N LEU A 6 -47.68 1.32 4.55
CA LEU A 6 -47.13 2.40 3.73
C LEU A 6 -46.07 3.20 4.49
N ALA A 7 -46.33 3.57 5.74
CA ALA A 7 -45.35 4.27 6.59
C ALA A 7 -44.09 3.43 6.82
N MET A 8 -44.23 2.12 7.03
CA MET A 8 -43.09 1.20 7.18
C MET A 8 -42.27 1.10 5.88
N LEU A 9 -42.92 0.98 4.71
CA LEU A 9 -42.23 0.94 3.42
C LEU A 9 -41.49 2.24 3.12
N ILE A 10 -42.09 3.40 3.43
CA ILE A 10 -41.43 4.70 3.30
C ILE A 10 -40.22 4.79 4.23
N ALA A 11 -40.36 4.36 5.49
CA ALA A 11 -39.25 4.37 6.44
C ALA A 11 -38.08 3.48 5.96
N ILE A 12 -38.37 2.27 5.46
CA ILE A 12 -37.37 1.37 4.88
C ILE A 12 -36.71 2.01 3.65
N ALA A 13 -37.48 2.63 2.75
CA ALA A 13 -36.94 3.29 1.57
C ALA A 13 -36.02 4.47 1.94
N VAL A 14 -36.43 5.30 2.91
CA VAL A 14 -35.62 6.43 3.40
C VAL A 14 -34.33 5.93 4.05
N LEU A 15 -34.40 4.90 4.90
CA LEU A 15 -33.21 4.30 5.51
C LEU A 15 -32.29 3.68 4.46
N GLY A 16 -32.86 3.00 3.46
CA GLY A 16 -32.11 2.43 2.34
C GLY A 16 -31.39 3.50 1.51
N ILE A 17 -32.06 4.61 1.20
CA ILE A 17 -31.46 5.75 0.49
C ILE A 17 -30.37 6.40 1.34
N ALA A 18 -30.61 6.62 2.63
CA ALA A 18 -29.63 7.21 3.53
C ALA A 18 -28.37 6.34 3.64
N ALA A 19 -28.53 5.03 3.77
CA ALA A 19 -27.43 4.07 3.77
C ALA A 19 -26.68 4.09 2.43
N ALA A 20 -27.40 4.07 1.30
CA ALA A 20 -26.78 4.15 -0.02
C ALA A 20 -25.98 5.44 -0.21
N VAL A 21 -26.54 6.59 0.18
CA VAL A 21 -25.83 7.88 0.13
C VAL A 21 -24.59 7.88 1.02
N TYR A 22 -24.65 7.26 2.20
CA TYR A 22 -23.50 7.15 3.09
C TYR A 22 -22.38 6.31 2.47
N PHE A 23 -22.70 5.08 2.01
CA PHE A 23 -21.71 4.16 1.44
C PHE A 23 -21.17 4.58 0.08
N LEU A 24 -21.84 5.48 -0.64
CA LEU A 24 -21.35 6.08 -1.88
C LEU A 24 -20.47 7.31 -1.68
N ARG A 25 -20.40 7.87 -0.45
CA ARG A 25 -19.50 8.99 -0.16
C ARG A 25 -18.07 8.48 0.01
N PRO A 26 -17.07 9.16 -0.59
CA PRO A 26 -15.65 8.88 -0.34
C PRO A 26 -15.32 8.87 1.16
N VAL A 27 -14.47 7.93 1.56
CA VAL A 27 -13.86 7.92 2.88
C VAL A 27 -12.67 8.87 2.86
N THR A 28 -12.69 9.90 3.70
CA THR A 28 -11.65 10.93 3.73
C THR A 28 -11.04 11.02 5.12
N GLY A 29 -9.71 10.97 5.20
CA GLY A 29 -8.96 11.20 6.43
C GLY A 29 -8.83 12.68 6.81
N PRO A 30 -8.02 12.98 7.84
CA PRO A 30 -7.71 14.37 8.21
C PRO A 30 -7.04 15.09 7.03
N ALA A 31 -7.29 16.40 6.88
CA ALA A 31 -6.66 17.19 5.82
C ALA A 31 -5.12 17.16 5.93
N ARG A 32 -4.43 17.15 4.78
CA ARG A 32 -2.97 17.29 4.71
C ARG A 32 -2.56 18.75 4.53
N ASP A 33 -1.38 19.11 5.03
CA ASP A 33 -0.71 20.35 4.65
C ASP A 33 -0.09 20.21 3.24
N LEU A 34 -0.76 20.80 2.26
CA LEU A 34 -0.33 20.78 0.85
C LEU A 34 0.53 22.00 0.47
N THR A 35 0.93 22.81 1.46
CA THR A 35 1.78 23.99 1.24
C THR A 35 3.28 23.69 1.38
N LEU A 36 3.60 22.46 1.83
CA LEU A 36 4.96 21.99 2.01
C LEU A 36 5.71 21.94 0.68
N THR A 37 7.00 22.27 0.73
CA THR A 37 7.90 22.11 -0.41
C THR A 37 8.52 20.71 -0.34
N GLY A 38 8.34 19.92 -1.40
CA GLY A 38 8.90 18.58 -1.48
C GLY A 38 10.39 18.58 -1.83
N ASP A 39 11.11 17.62 -1.27
CA ASP A 39 12.49 17.28 -1.57
C ASP A 39 12.54 16.02 -2.44
N ALA A 40 12.99 16.18 -3.70
CA ALA A 40 13.04 15.08 -4.66
C ALA A 40 14.07 14.00 -4.29
N GLU A 41 15.13 14.32 -3.57
CA GLU A 41 16.14 13.33 -3.15
C GLU A 41 15.57 12.43 -2.05
N ARG A 42 14.92 13.04 -1.05
CA ARG A 42 14.18 12.28 -0.01
C ARG A 42 13.03 11.50 -0.62
N GLY A 43 12.32 12.07 -1.58
CA GLY A 43 11.26 11.37 -2.31
C GLY A 43 11.79 10.18 -3.12
N ALA A 44 12.98 10.26 -3.71
CA ALA A 44 13.60 9.14 -4.43
C ALA A 44 13.89 7.95 -3.52
N TYR A 45 14.35 8.22 -2.29
CA TYR A 45 14.46 7.19 -1.26
C TYR A 45 13.09 6.59 -0.91
N LEU A 46 12.08 7.42 -0.70
CA LEU A 46 10.71 6.98 -0.40
C LEU A 46 10.08 6.17 -1.54
N MET A 47 10.43 6.42 -2.81
CA MET A 47 9.95 5.60 -3.94
C MET A 47 10.45 4.15 -3.86
N ARG A 48 11.69 3.95 -3.42
CA ARG A 48 12.24 2.62 -3.17
C ARG A 48 11.61 2.02 -1.92
N LEU A 49 11.56 2.77 -0.82
CA LEU A 49 10.99 2.35 0.45
C LEU A 49 9.52 1.92 0.32
N GLY A 50 8.73 2.72 -0.40
CA GLY A 50 7.32 2.47 -0.69
C GLY A 50 7.04 1.31 -1.65
N GLY A 51 8.07 0.78 -2.33
CA GLY A 51 7.89 -0.22 -3.38
C GLY A 51 7.35 0.33 -4.69
N CYS A 52 7.39 1.66 -4.91
CA CYS A 52 6.97 2.25 -6.18
C CYS A 52 7.78 1.69 -7.35
N VAL A 53 9.10 1.54 -7.16
CA VAL A 53 9.99 0.99 -8.20
C VAL A 53 9.67 -0.47 -8.51
N ALA A 54 9.51 -1.30 -7.48
CA ALA A 54 9.21 -2.72 -7.60
C ALA A 54 7.90 -2.98 -8.36
N CYS A 55 6.88 -2.14 -8.14
CA CYS A 55 5.60 -2.30 -8.81
C CYS A 55 5.54 -1.60 -10.18
N HIS A 56 6.12 -0.41 -10.33
CA HIS A 56 5.93 0.41 -11.53
C HIS A 56 7.05 0.29 -12.57
N THR A 57 7.97 -0.67 -12.41
CA THR A 57 9.04 -0.94 -13.36
C THR A 57 9.01 -2.40 -13.78
N ASP A 58 8.95 -2.64 -15.09
CA ASP A 58 9.06 -3.99 -15.67
C ASP A 58 10.25 -4.04 -16.64
N ALA A 59 11.46 -4.02 -16.07
CA ALA A 59 12.69 -4.07 -16.84
C ALA A 59 12.84 -5.40 -17.60
N ALA A 60 12.26 -6.49 -17.08
CA ALA A 60 12.27 -7.81 -17.72
C ALA A 60 11.48 -7.79 -19.05
N ALA A 61 10.38 -7.04 -19.12
CA ALA A 61 9.65 -6.77 -20.36
C ALA A 61 10.21 -5.59 -21.18
N GLY A 62 11.35 -5.02 -20.78
CA GLY A 62 11.99 -3.88 -21.45
C GLY A 62 11.25 -2.55 -21.26
N ARG A 63 10.38 -2.42 -20.25
CA ARG A 63 9.75 -1.13 -19.91
C ARG A 63 10.77 -0.20 -19.26
N ALA A 64 10.57 1.10 -19.49
CA ALA A 64 11.38 2.12 -18.85
C ALA A 64 11.04 2.22 -17.35
N TYR A 65 11.97 2.80 -16.60
CA TYR A 65 11.82 3.04 -15.16
C TYR A 65 10.51 3.78 -14.86
N LEU A 66 9.70 3.25 -13.94
CA LEU A 66 8.41 3.80 -13.51
C LEU A 66 7.32 3.94 -14.60
N SER A 67 7.54 3.39 -15.80
CA SER A 67 6.58 3.48 -16.92
C SER A 67 5.52 2.38 -16.93
N GLY A 68 5.26 1.77 -15.77
CA GLY A 68 4.29 0.69 -15.57
C GLY A 68 4.96 -0.67 -15.31
N GLY A 69 4.19 -1.56 -14.70
CA GLY A 69 4.68 -2.84 -14.20
C GLY A 69 3.99 -4.07 -14.79
N ALA A 70 4.45 -5.23 -14.32
CA ALA A 70 3.80 -6.50 -14.60
C ALA A 70 2.41 -6.57 -13.93
N GLY A 71 1.50 -7.33 -14.56
CA GLY A 71 0.16 -7.52 -14.02
C GLY A 71 0.16 -8.36 -12.74
N LEU A 72 -0.43 -7.81 -11.68
CA LEU A 72 -0.65 -8.51 -10.42
C LEU A 72 -1.94 -9.33 -10.48
N GLU A 73 -1.80 -10.65 -10.55
CA GLU A 73 -2.93 -11.57 -10.57
C GLU A 73 -3.54 -11.75 -9.17
N THR A 74 -4.85 -11.60 -9.08
CA THR A 74 -5.61 -11.77 -7.83
C THR A 74 -6.90 -12.54 -8.07
N PRO A 75 -7.55 -13.05 -7.01
CA PRO A 75 -8.90 -13.60 -7.12
C PRO A 75 -9.96 -12.62 -7.65
N PHE A 76 -9.66 -11.32 -7.66
CA PHE A 76 -10.57 -10.24 -8.05
C PHE A 76 -10.27 -9.67 -9.45
N GLY A 77 -9.28 -10.21 -10.16
CA GLY A 77 -8.81 -9.74 -11.46
C GLY A 77 -7.31 -9.45 -11.49
N THR A 78 -6.83 -8.96 -12.63
CA THR A 78 -5.42 -8.60 -12.84
C THR A 78 -5.27 -7.09 -12.76
N PHE A 79 -4.48 -6.60 -11.80
CA PHE A 79 -4.18 -5.19 -11.63
C PHE A 79 -2.83 -4.86 -12.25
N VAL A 80 -2.81 -3.96 -13.22
CA VAL A 80 -1.59 -3.52 -13.90
C VAL A 80 -1.15 -2.19 -13.29
N PRO A 81 0.07 -2.10 -12.70
CA PRO A 81 0.61 -0.84 -12.21
C PRO A 81 0.74 0.18 -13.36
N PRO A 82 0.14 1.38 -13.22
CA PRO A 82 0.17 2.39 -14.27
C PRO A 82 1.56 3.00 -14.46
N ASN A 83 1.76 3.75 -15.54
CA ASN A 83 2.92 4.63 -15.66
C ASN A 83 2.76 5.79 -14.66
N ILE A 84 3.79 6.03 -13.85
CA ILE A 84 3.82 7.10 -12.84
C ILE A 84 4.96 8.11 -13.05
N THR A 85 5.50 8.15 -14.27
CA THR A 85 6.50 9.15 -14.65
C THR A 85 5.90 10.55 -14.73
N SER A 86 6.76 11.56 -14.91
CA SER A 86 6.37 12.97 -15.09
C SER A 86 5.66 13.28 -16.41
N ASP A 87 5.39 12.27 -17.27
CA ASP A 87 4.64 12.48 -18.50
C ASP A 87 3.22 13.01 -18.20
N PRO A 88 2.75 14.07 -18.89
CA PRO A 88 1.49 14.73 -18.56
C PRO A 88 0.23 13.96 -18.97
N VAL A 89 0.35 12.92 -19.80
CA VAL A 89 -0.78 12.17 -20.35
C VAL A 89 -0.73 10.70 -19.95
N ALA A 90 0.41 10.04 -20.19
CA ALA A 90 0.62 8.64 -19.85
C ALA A 90 1.00 8.43 -18.38
N GLY A 91 1.63 9.43 -17.75
CA GLY A 91 2.07 9.40 -16.37
C GLY A 91 1.21 10.26 -15.44
N ILE A 92 1.82 10.73 -14.33
CA ILE A 92 1.15 11.60 -13.35
C ILE A 92 1.52 13.08 -13.52
N GLY A 93 2.22 13.47 -14.59
CA GLY A 93 2.69 14.85 -14.79
C GLY A 93 1.59 15.92 -14.80
N GLY A 94 0.36 15.53 -15.14
CA GLY A 94 -0.83 16.40 -15.10
C GLY A 94 -1.56 16.43 -13.76
N TRP A 95 -1.17 15.59 -12.79
CA TRP A 95 -1.81 15.57 -11.47
C TRP A 95 -1.36 16.77 -10.65
N THR A 96 -2.24 17.22 -9.75
CA THR A 96 -1.88 18.18 -8.71
C THR A 96 -1.40 17.44 -7.46
N LEU A 97 -0.64 18.11 -6.59
CA LEU A 97 -0.27 17.56 -5.27
C LEU A 97 -1.51 17.15 -4.46
N ALA A 98 -2.63 17.87 -4.59
CA ALA A 98 -3.88 17.52 -3.94
C ALA A 98 -4.44 16.16 -4.42
N GLN A 99 -4.45 15.93 -5.74
CA GLN A 99 -4.90 14.65 -6.31
C GLN A 99 -3.96 13.50 -5.95
N PHE A 100 -2.64 13.74 -5.98
CA PHE A 100 -1.65 12.75 -5.54
C PHE A 100 -1.82 12.40 -4.06
N SER A 101 -1.98 13.41 -3.21
CA SER A 101 -2.26 13.24 -1.78
C SER A 101 -3.54 12.45 -1.54
N ASP A 102 -4.62 12.73 -2.27
CA ASP A 102 -5.90 12.04 -2.12
C ASP A 102 -5.82 10.57 -2.54
N ALA A 103 -5.08 10.28 -3.62
CA ALA A 103 -4.80 8.92 -4.05
C ALA A 103 -4.05 8.16 -2.95
N MET A 104 -2.91 8.70 -2.50
CA MET A 104 -2.05 8.06 -1.50
C MET A 104 -2.74 7.89 -0.13
N SER A 105 -3.62 8.81 0.26
CA SER A 105 -4.09 8.90 1.64
C SER A 105 -5.51 8.44 1.86
N ASN A 106 -6.33 8.51 0.81
CA ASN A 106 -7.76 8.20 0.84
C ASN A 106 -8.16 7.15 -0.21
N GLY A 107 -7.21 6.69 -1.04
CA GLY A 107 -7.51 5.76 -2.12
C GLY A 107 -8.44 6.36 -3.17
N MET A 108 -8.30 7.66 -3.45
CA MET A 108 -9.13 8.39 -4.40
C MET A 108 -8.28 9.03 -5.48
N GLY A 109 -8.30 8.44 -6.68
CA GLY A 109 -7.61 8.99 -7.84
C GLY A 109 -8.48 10.02 -8.60
N PRO A 110 -7.92 10.69 -9.61
CA PRO A 110 -8.68 11.63 -10.46
C PRO A 110 -9.91 11.02 -11.14
N GLU A 111 -9.90 9.71 -11.38
CA GLU A 111 -10.98 8.95 -12.01
C GLU A 111 -11.93 8.27 -11.01
N GLY A 112 -11.69 8.45 -9.70
CA GLY A 112 -12.50 7.87 -8.63
C GLY A 112 -11.74 6.90 -7.72
N PRO A 113 -12.47 6.06 -6.97
CA PRO A 113 -11.87 5.15 -5.99
C PRO A 113 -10.85 4.19 -6.60
N LEU A 114 -9.76 3.98 -5.88
CA LEU A 114 -8.67 3.06 -6.19
C LEU A 114 -8.88 1.73 -5.47
N TYR A 115 -8.46 0.65 -6.12
CA TYR A 115 -8.42 -0.68 -5.51
C TYR A 115 -7.25 -0.76 -4.53
N PRO A 116 -7.36 -1.54 -3.43
CA PRO A 116 -6.31 -1.68 -2.41
C PRO A 116 -5.03 -2.38 -2.93
N ALA A 117 -5.05 -2.89 -4.16
CA ALA A 117 -3.83 -3.26 -4.89
C ALA A 117 -2.84 -2.08 -5.00
N PHE A 118 -3.35 -0.86 -5.02
CA PHE A 118 -2.58 0.33 -4.66
C PHE A 118 -2.66 0.51 -3.14
N PRO A 119 -1.57 0.33 -2.38
CA PRO A 119 -1.61 0.16 -0.92
C PRO A 119 -1.83 1.49 -0.15
N TYR A 120 -2.83 2.26 -0.54
CA TYR A 120 -3.22 3.52 0.12
C TYR A 120 -3.62 3.31 1.59
N GLU A 121 -4.07 2.10 1.95
CA GLU A 121 -4.36 1.71 3.33
C GLU A 121 -3.13 1.74 4.24
N HIS A 122 -1.94 1.69 3.64
CA HIS A 122 -0.65 1.79 4.33
C HIS A 122 -0.01 3.16 4.11
N TYR A 123 -0.07 3.72 2.89
CA TYR A 123 0.45 5.05 2.60
C TYR A 123 -0.28 6.18 3.34
N THR A 124 -1.52 5.97 3.76
CA THR A 124 -2.24 6.93 4.62
C THR A 124 -1.42 7.33 5.84
N LEU A 125 -0.63 6.39 6.40
CA LEU A 125 0.19 6.59 7.59
C LEU A 125 1.38 7.53 7.38
N MET A 126 1.80 7.77 6.14
CA MET A 126 2.91 8.66 5.82
C MET A 126 2.62 10.09 6.28
N SER A 127 3.67 10.82 6.66
CA SER A 127 3.57 12.24 7.01
C SER A 127 3.26 13.11 5.78
N ASP A 128 2.79 14.33 6.03
CA ASP A 128 2.46 15.27 4.94
C ASP A 128 3.73 15.66 4.14
N GLN A 129 4.89 15.76 4.81
CA GLN A 129 6.17 16.04 4.15
C GLN A 129 6.59 14.89 3.23
N GLU A 130 6.45 13.62 3.66
CA GLU A 130 6.81 12.47 2.82
C GLU A 130 5.94 12.38 1.56
N ILE A 131 4.66 12.79 1.63
CA ILE A 131 3.79 12.90 0.45
C ILE A 131 4.28 13.99 -0.51
N ALA A 132 4.68 15.16 0.01
CA ALA A 132 5.24 16.23 -0.81
C ALA A 132 6.57 15.83 -1.46
N ASP A 133 7.44 15.16 -0.72
CA ASP A 133 8.74 14.66 -1.19
C ASP A 133 8.56 13.61 -2.31
N LEU A 134 7.69 12.62 -2.11
CA LEU A 134 7.36 11.61 -3.12
C LEU A 134 6.83 12.24 -4.42
N TYR A 135 5.90 13.19 -4.29
CA TYR A 135 5.34 13.89 -5.44
C TYR A 135 6.42 14.67 -6.20
N ALA A 136 7.28 15.40 -5.49
CA ALA A 136 8.39 16.13 -6.09
C ALA A 136 9.36 15.19 -6.83
N ALA A 137 9.67 14.04 -6.26
CA ALA A 137 10.55 13.05 -6.88
C ALA A 137 9.95 12.42 -8.14
N LEU A 138 8.65 12.08 -8.12
CA LEU A 138 7.96 11.54 -9.29
C LEU A 138 7.88 12.57 -10.43
N LEU A 139 7.61 13.84 -10.11
CA LEU A 139 7.62 14.90 -11.12
C LEU A 139 9.01 15.23 -11.66
N ALA A 140 10.08 14.82 -10.97
CA ALA A 140 11.46 14.97 -11.43
C ALA A 140 11.94 13.79 -12.30
N THR A 141 11.12 12.75 -12.51
CA THR A 141 11.47 11.60 -13.36
C THR A 141 11.52 11.97 -14.84
N GLU A 142 12.24 11.18 -15.63
CA GLU A 142 12.20 11.27 -17.09
C GLU A 142 10.80 10.88 -17.59
N PRO A 143 10.11 11.72 -18.40
CA PRO A 143 8.78 11.41 -18.88
C PRO A 143 8.82 10.26 -19.89
N VAL A 144 7.92 9.30 -19.73
CA VAL A 144 7.72 8.22 -20.70
C VAL A 144 6.30 8.29 -21.23
N SER A 145 6.14 8.63 -22.51
CA SER A 145 4.82 8.84 -23.15
C SER A 145 4.11 7.54 -23.57
N VAL A 146 4.41 6.42 -22.91
CA VAL A 146 3.79 5.12 -23.15
C VAL A 146 2.90 4.76 -21.98
N ALA A 147 1.60 4.60 -22.22
CA ALA A 147 0.67 4.18 -21.19
C ALA A 147 0.91 2.71 -20.79
N ALA A 148 0.62 2.39 -19.53
CA ALA A 148 0.52 0.99 -19.11
C ALA A 148 -0.74 0.35 -19.70
N GLU A 149 -0.74 -0.98 -19.78
CA GLU A 149 -1.94 -1.72 -20.15
C GLU A 149 -3.05 -1.52 -19.09
N PRO A 150 -4.33 -1.50 -19.49
CA PRO A 150 -5.41 -1.39 -18.52
C PRO A 150 -5.51 -2.63 -17.65
N SER A 151 -5.91 -2.43 -16.39
CA SER A 151 -6.24 -3.53 -15.48
C SER A 151 -7.45 -4.31 -15.98
N GLN A 152 -7.45 -5.63 -15.80
CA GLN A 152 -8.51 -6.54 -16.19
C GLN A 152 -9.28 -7.01 -14.96
N VAL A 153 -10.31 -6.24 -14.60
CA VAL A 153 -11.16 -6.50 -13.44
C VAL A 153 -12.54 -6.97 -13.94
N PRO A 154 -12.99 -8.19 -13.64
CA PRO A 154 -14.30 -8.68 -14.09
C PRO A 154 -15.44 -8.09 -13.25
N PHE A 155 -16.66 -8.16 -13.79
CA PHE A 155 -17.88 -7.92 -13.01
C PHE A 155 -18.00 -8.95 -11.87
N PRO A 156 -18.42 -8.55 -10.65
CA PRO A 156 -18.88 -7.21 -10.26
C PRO A 156 -17.78 -6.24 -9.79
N PHE A 157 -16.52 -6.69 -9.70
CA PHE A 157 -15.42 -5.92 -9.12
C PHE A 157 -15.02 -4.69 -9.95
N ASN A 158 -15.37 -4.64 -11.24
CA ASN A 158 -15.15 -3.48 -12.11
C ASN A 158 -16.01 -2.26 -11.76
N VAL A 159 -17.05 -2.41 -10.93
CA VAL A 159 -17.89 -1.30 -10.48
C VAL A 159 -17.15 -0.57 -9.35
N ARG A 160 -16.33 0.43 -9.72
CA ARG A 160 -15.48 1.18 -8.78
C ARG A 160 -16.21 1.77 -7.57
N GLN A 161 -17.50 2.11 -7.70
CA GLN A 161 -18.31 2.64 -6.60
C GLN A 161 -18.54 1.61 -5.48
N LEU A 162 -18.39 0.32 -5.74
CA LEU A 162 -18.41 -0.68 -4.66
C LEU A 162 -17.21 -0.51 -3.72
N MET A 163 -16.12 0.11 -4.19
CA MET A 163 -14.92 0.33 -3.40
C MET A 163 -15.13 1.35 -2.29
N THR A 164 -15.99 2.36 -2.45
CA THR A 164 -16.31 3.27 -1.33
C THR A 164 -17.01 2.51 -0.21
N GLY A 165 -17.89 1.57 -0.57
CA GLY A 165 -18.52 0.66 0.39
C GLY A 165 -17.50 -0.21 1.12
N TRP A 166 -16.54 -0.79 0.39
CA TRP A 166 -15.44 -1.55 0.98
C TRP A 166 -14.57 -0.71 1.92
N GLN A 167 -14.24 0.52 1.52
CA GLN A 167 -13.46 1.45 2.33
C GLN A 167 -14.16 1.77 3.67
N HIS A 168 -15.48 2.03 3.68
CA HIS A 168 -16.22 2.26 4.92
C HIS A 168 -16.16 1.08 5.89
N LEU A 169 -15.94 -0.13 5.40
CA LEU A 169 -15.86 -1.34 6.22
C LEU A 169 -14.44 -1.65 6.70
N PHE A 170 -13.43 -1.37 5.89
CA PHE A 170 -12.07 -1.92 6.09
C PHE A 170 -10.95 -0.88 6.08
N PHE A 171 -11.24 0.37 5.75
CA PHE A 171 -10.23 1.43 5.65
C PHE A 171 -10.45 2.53 6.69
N SER A 172 -9.39 2.85 7.43
CA SER A 172 -9.36 3.91 8.44
C SER A 172 -8.22 4.87 8.14
N PRO A 173 -8.45 5.93 7.35
CA PRO A 173 -7.39 6.86 6.98
C PRO A 173 -6.89 7.65 8.20
N GLY A 174 -5.57 7.81 8.30
CA GLY A 174 -4.93 8.47 9.43
C GLY A 174 -3.42 8.50 9.27
N ARG A 175 -2.74 9.33 10.08
CA ARG A 175 -1.27 9.36 10.11
C ARG A 175 -0.76 8.38 11.15
N PHE A 176 0.47 7.93 10.98
CA PHE A 176 1.15 7.18 12.02
C PHE A 176 1.24 8.01 13.30
N VAL A 177 0.85 7.41 14.43
CA VAL A 177 0.98 8.00 15.75
C VAL A 177 1.94 7.12 16.55
N PRO A 178 3.11 7.65 16.97
CA PRO A 178 4.04 6.91 17.80
C PRO A 178 3.38 6.41 19.10
N GLU A 179 3.68 5.17 19.45
CA GLU A 179 3.22 4.53 20.68
C GLU A 179 3.97 5.13 21.88
N ALA A 180 3.22 5.69 22.82
CA ALA A 180 3.78 6.27 24.04
C ALA A 180 4.48 5.20 24.89
N GLY A 181 5.68 5.52 25.39
CA GLY A 181 6.48 4.60 26.20
C GLY A 181 7.38 3.66 25.38
N ARG A 182 7.25 3.62 24.06
CA ARG A 182 8.19 2.95 23.16
C ARG A 182 9.26 3.93 22.68
N ASN A 183 10.45 3.41 22.40
CA ASN A 183 11.54 4.22 21.87
C ASN A 183 11.33 4.55 20.37
N GLU A 184 12.19 5.41 19.83
CA GLU A 184 12.11 5.86 18.44
C GLU A 184 12.30 4.72 17.43
N ALA A 185 13.30 3.86 17.66
CA ALA A 185 13.59 2.72 16.76
C ALA A 185 12.38 1.77 16.62
N TYR A 186 11.72 1.44 17.73
CA TYR A 186 10.50 0.64 17.72
C TYR A 186 9.40 1.31 16.90
N ASN A 187 9.15 2.59 17.15
CA ASN A 187 8.10 3.33 16.45
C ASN A 187 8.40 3.47 14.95
N ARG A 188 9.66 3.68 14.59
CA ARG A 188 10.11 3.69 13.19
C ARG A 188 9.91 2.32 12.53
N GLY A 189 10.29 1.23 13.19
CA GLY A 189 10.09 -0.12 12.66
C GLY A 189 8.61 -0.47 12.46
N LYS A 190 7.76 -0.12 13.43
CA LYS A 190 6.30 -0.28 13.32
C LYS A 190 5.73 0.54 12.17
N TYR A 191 6.18 1.79 12.03
CA TYR A 191 5.80 2.64 10.90
C TYR A 191 6.18 2.02 9.56
N LEU A 192 7.39 1.47 9.44
CA LEU A 192 7.83 0.83 8.19
C LEU A 192 7.02 -0.43 7.88
N ALA A 193 6.78 -1.29 8.88
CA ALA A 193 6.05 -2.54 8.72
C ALA A 193 4.56 -2.35 8.35
N TYR A 194 3.90 -1.33 8.92
CA TYR A 194 2.46 -1.08 8.73
C TYR A 194 2.15 0.02 7.73
N GLY A 195 3.10 0.93 7.50
CA GLY A 195 2.98 2.09 6.63
C GLY A 195 3.70 1.83 5.31
N PRO A 196 4.61 2.72 4.86
CA PRO A 196 5.09 2.70 3.48
C PRO A 196 5.82 1.42 3.06
N GLY A 197 6.43 0.66 3.97
CA GLY A 197 7.03 -0.64 3.63
C GLY A 197 6.01 -1.78 3.51
N HIS A 198 4.78 -1.57 4.01
CA HIS A 198 3.59 -2.43 3.88
C HIS A 198 3.83 -3.94 4.07
N CYS A 199 4.81 -4.33 4.88
CA CYS A 199 5.11 -5.74 5.19
C CYS A 199 3.87 -6.49 5.69
N VAL A 200 3.05 -5.81 6.50
CA VAL A 200 1.79 -6.34 7.02
C VAL A 200 0.79 -6.72 5.91
N ALA A 201 0.87 -6.12 4.73
CA ALA A 201 -0.04 -6.38 3.60
C ALA A 201 0.11 -7.79 3.01
N CYS A 202 1.33 -8.31 3.03
CA CYS A 202 1.67 -9.64 2.51
C CYS A 202 1.70 -10.68 3.63
N HIS A 203 2.22 -10.31 4.81
CA HIS A 203 2.44 -11.23 5.94
C HIS A 203 1.25 -11.38 6.88
N THR A 204 0.05 -10.97 6.48
CA THR A 204 -1.20 -11.08 7.26
C THR A 204 -2.25 -11.76 6.40
N PRO A 205 -3.04 -12.70 6.94
CA PRO A 205 -4.11 -13.33 6.16
C PRO A 205 -5.21 -12.31 5.81
N ARG A 206 -5.94 -12.59 4.75
CA ARG A 206 -7.06 -11.77 4.28
C ARG A 206 -8.39 -12.49 4.49
N ASN A 207 -9.44 -11.73 4.77
CA ASN A 207 -10.81 -12.24 4.80
C ASN A 207 -11.35 -12.47 3.38
N ALA A 208 -12.55 -13.01 3.27
CA ALA A 208 -13.18 -13.33 1.98
C ALA A 208 -13.43 -12.11 1.06
N LEU A 209 -13.42 -10.90 1.61
CA LEU A 209 -13.56 -9.63 0.86
C LEU A 209 -12.20 -8.99 0.56
N GLY A 210 -11.10 -9.70 0.79
CA GLY A 210 -9.75 -9.26 0.47
C GLY A 210 -9.14 -8.27 1.47
N ALA A 211 -9.83 -7.92 2.56
CA ALA A 211 -9.28 -7.05 3.59
C ALA A 211 -8.38 -7.84 4.57
N LEU A 212 -7.36 -7.18 5.11
CA LEU A 212 -6.48 -7.77 6.11
C LEU A 212 -7.25 -8.16 7.38
N ASP A 213 -6.97 -9.36 7.89
CA ASP A 213 -7.41 -9.75 9.22
C ASP A 213 -6.43 -9.22 10.26
N TRP A 214 -6.69 -8.00 10.74
CA TRP A 214 -5.85 -7.30 11.71
C TRP A 214 -5.68 -8.05 13.04
N GLY A 215 -6.56 -9.00 13.37
CA GLY A 215 -6.41 -9.86 14.55
C GLY A 215 -5.29 -10.90 14.41
N GLN A 216 -4.78 -11.10 13.19
CA GLN A 216 -3.75 -12.06 12.81
C GLN A 216 -2.58 -11.36 12.10
N ALA A 217 -2.32 -10.09 12.45
CA ALA A 217 -1.25 -9.32 11.82
C ALA A 217 0.09 -10.06 11.94
N LEU A 218 0.84 -10.13 10.82
CA LEU A 218 2.18 -10.70 10.73
C LEU A 218 2.27 -12.23 10.97
N THR A 219 1.15 -12.94 11.18
CA THR A 219 1.14 -14.40 11.40
C THR A 219 1.29 -15.21 10.11
N GLY A 220 1.55 -14.56 8.98
CA GLY A 220 1.70 -15.16 7.67
C GLY A 220 0.38 -15.28 6.92
N SER A 221 0.48 -15.37 5.60
CA SER A 221 -0.66 -15.51 4.71
C SER A 221 -0.56 -16.81 3.91
N PRO A 222 -1.61 -17.67 3.91
CA PRO A 222 -1.60 -18.93 3.18
C PRO A 222 -1.66 -18.73 1.65
N GLY A 223 -1.96 -17.51 1.19
CA GLY A 223 -2.01 -17.13 -0.22
C GLY A 223 -2.60 -15.73 -0.38
N GLY A 224 -2.18 -15.02 -1.43
CA GLY A 224 -2.61 -13.66 -1.73
C GLY A 224 -1.85 -13.09 -2.93
N THR A 225 -1.88 -11.77 -3.08
CA THR A 225 -1.03 -11.02 -3.99
C THR A 225 0.44 -11.38 -3.74
N GLY A 226 1.08 -12.04 -4.71
CA GLY A 226 2.47 -12.48 -4.61
C GLY A 226 2.70 -13.85 -3.96
N GLY A 227 1.63 -14.61 -3.67
CA GLY A 227 1.72 -16.00 -3.21
C GLY A 227 1.61 -16.18 -1.69
N ARG A 228 2.19 -17.27 -1.18
CA ARG A 228 2.23 -17.57 0.26
C ARG A 228 3.34 -16.75 0.91
N ALA A 229 3.03 -16.08 2.02
CA ALA A 229 4.00 -15.36 2.84
C ALA A 229 4.11 -16.02 4.23
N PRO A 230 5.33 -16.28 4.74
CA PRO A 230 5.50 -16.87 6.07
C PRO A 230 5.12 -15.88 7.17
N ALA A 231 4.99 -16.38 8.41
CA ALA A 231 4.87 -15.51 9.57
C ALA A 231 6.19 -14.75 9.81
N ILE A 232 6.08 -13.47 10.18
CA ILE A 232 7.23 -12.63 10.56
C ILE A 232 7.07 -12.06 11.98
N THR A 233 6.29 -12.75 12.81
CA THR A 233 6.26 -12.55 14.26
C THR A 233 7.61 -12.93 14.90
N PRO A 234 7.97 -12.41 16.08
CA PRO A 234 9.21 -12.70 16.78
C PRO A 234 9.41 -14.20 16.99
N ALA A 235 8.36 -14.91 17.41
CA ALA A 235 8.43 -16.35 17.65
C ALA A 235 8.77 -17.14 16.37
N ALA A 236 8.21 -16.73 15.22
CA ALA A 236 8.49 -17.36 13.94
C ALA A 236 9.91 -17.04 13.45
N LEU A 237 10.31 -15.77 13.51
CA LEU A 237 11.64 -15.34 13.10
C LEU A 237 12.74 -16.02 13.93
N LEU A 238 12.59 -16.04 15.26
CA LEU A 238 13.53 -16.70 16.15
C LEU A 238 13.59 -18.22 15.92
N ALA A 239 12.46 -18.86 15.59
CA ALA A 239 12.42 -20.29 15.27
C ALA A 239 13.18 -20.63 13.98
N GLU A 240 13.18 -19.72 13.01
CA GLU A 240 13.95 -19.81 11.76
C GLU A 240 15.41 -19.33 11.91
N GLY A 241 15.83 -18.97 13.13
CA GLY A 241 17.21 -18.61 13.45
C GLY A 241 17.58 -17.15 13.16
N TYR A 242 16.60 -16.27 12.94
CA TYR A 242 16.85 -14.84 12.78
C TYR A 242 17.09 -14.17 14.12
N ASP A 243 18.16 -13.38 14.18
CA ASP A 243 18.34 -12.28 15.11
C ASP A 243 18.30 -10.93 14.37
N ALA A 244 18.53 -9.82 15.08
CA ALA A 244 18.44 -8.50 14.47
C ALA A 244 19.46 -8.29 13.35
N GLU A 245 20.69 -8.79 13.54
CA GLU A 245 21.77 -8.61 12.57
C GLU A 245 21.51 -9.45 11.32
N THR A 246 21.16 -10.72 11.49
CA THR A 246 20.84 -11.60 10.37
C THR A 246 19.58 -11.16 9.64
N LEU A 247 18.54 -10.67 10.33
CA LEU A 247 17.35 -10.15 9.66
C LEU A 247 17.67 -8.90 8.82
N VAL A 248 18.47 -7.97 9.34
CA VAL A 248 18.96 -6.81 8.57
C VAL A 248 19.73 -7.28 7.35
N GLN A 249 20.65 -8.24 7.51
CA GLN A 249 21.45 -8.75 6.40
C GLN A 249 20.58 -9.41 5.33
N THR A 250 19.64 -10.27 5.73
CA THR A 250 18.70 -10.92 4.82
C THR A 250 17.86 -9.90 4.05
N LEU A 251 17.44 -8.80 4.68
CA LEU A 251 16.70 -7.74 3.98
C LEU A 251 17.57 -6.95 2.99
N LYS A 252 18.90 -7.02 3.11
CA LYS A 252 19.84 -6.40 2.16
C LYS A 252 20.17 -7.29 0.97
N ASP A 253 20.33 -8.60 1.19
CA ASP A 253 20.91 -9.51 0.20
C ASP A 253 20.12 -10.79 -0.06
N GLY A 254 19.07 -11.05 0.72
CA GLY A 254 18.20 -12.20 0.61
C GLY A 254 18.72 -13.51 1.21
N PHE A 255 19.94 -13.55 1.75
CA PHE A 255 20.48 -14.77 2.35
C PHE A 255 19.90 -15.00 3.74
N THR A 256 19.34 -16.19 3.95
CA THR A 256 18.71 -16.60 5.21
C THR A 256 19.73 -17.25 6.16
N PRO A 257 19.47 -17.27 7.49
CA PRO A 257 20.29 -17.98 8.46
C PRO A 257 20.43 -19.48 8.16
N GLY A 258 19.45 -20.07 7.46
CA GLY A 258 19.43 -21.47 7.02
C GLY A 258 20.28 -21.78 5.79
N PHE A 259 21.07 -20.83 5.29
CA PHE A 259 21.86 -20.94 4.04
C PHE A 259 21.02 -21.10 2.76
N ASP A 260 19.78 -20.61 2.78
CA ASP A 260 18.91 -20.49 1.60
C ASP A 260 18.79 -19.01 1.15
N VAL A 261 18.17 -18.74 0.01
CA VAL A 261 17.92 -17.40 -0.53
C VAL A 261 16.42 -17.15 -0.67
N LEU A 262 15.95 -16.01 -0.16
CA LEU A 262 14.56 -15.57 -0.36
C LEU A 262 14.31 -15.25 -1.83
N GLY A 263 13.55 -16.11 -2.50
CA GLY A 263 13.16 -15.96 -3.91
C GLY A 263 11.72 -15.46 -4.11
N GLY A 264 11.25 -15.56 -5.35
CA GLY A 264 9.90 -15.12 -5.74
C GLY A 264 9.68 -13.63 -5.47
N THR A 265 8.47 -13.28 -5.04
CA THR A 265 8.06 -11.89 -4.77
C THR A 265 8.84 -11.24 -3.63
N MET A 266 9.27 -11.99 -2.62
CA MET A 266 10.13 -11.43 -1.58
C MET A 266 11.53 -11.10 -2.12
N GLY A 267 12.05 -11.91 -3.04
CA GLY A 267 13.31 -11.62 -3.73
C GLY A 267 13.24 -10.32 -4.56
N GLU A 268 12.11 -10.07 -5.23
CA GLU A 268 11.83 -8.82 -5.94
C GLU A 268 11.75 -7.62 -4.98
N VAL A 269 11.05 -7.78 -3.84
CA VAL A 269 11.02 -6.76 -2.78
C VAL A 269 12.42 -6.44 -2.27
N ILE A 270 13.28 -7.44 -2.10
CA ILE A 270 14.65 -7.23 -1.68
C ILE A 270 15.41 -6.45 -2.74
N ALA A 271 15.43 -6.95 -3.98
CA ALA A 271 16.23 -6.39 -5.07
C ALA A 271 15.82 -4.95 -5.45
N ASP A 272 14.53 -4.64 -5.40
CA ASP A 272 14.00 -3.35 -5.86
C ASP A 272 13.62 -2.38 -4.75
N SER A 273 13.52 -2.85 -3.49
CA SER A 273 13.19 -2.05 -2.32
C SER A 273 14.19 -2.21 -1.17
N THR A 274 14.13 -3.25 -0.36
CA THR A 274 14.81 -3.27 0.97
C THR A 274 16.33 -3.23 0.89
N SER A 275 16.95 -3.72 -0.20
CA SER A 275 18.40 -3.57 -0.42
C SER A 275 18.86 -2.12 -0.63
N HIS A 276 17.92 -1.20 -0.88
CA HIS A 276 18.17 0.22 -1.07
C HIS A 276 17.79 1.06 0.15
N TRP A 277 17.31 0.44 1.24
CA TRP A 277 16.95 1.15 2.45
C TRP A 277 18.19 1.60 3.21
N ALA A 278 18.04 2.67 3.99
CA ALA A 278 19.06 3.07 4.95
C ALA A 278 19.21 1.99 6.04
N ASP A 279 20.43 1.79 6.51
CA ASP A 279 20.74 0.79 7.53
C ASP A 279 19.95 1.03 8.83
N GLU A 280 19.69 2.29 9.16
CA GLU A 280 18.89 2.68 10.31
C GLU A 280 17.43 2.22 10.18
N ASP A 281 16.85 2.28 8.98
CA ASP A 281 15.47 1.85 8.73
C ASP A 281 15.35 0.33 8.78
N LEU A 282 16.32 -0.39 8.21
CA LEU A 282 16.38 -1.85 8.31
C LEU A 282 16.54 -2.30 9.77
N THR A 283 17.41 -1.63 10.52
CA THR A 283 17.62 -1.91 11.95
C THR A 283 16.36 -1.62 12.76
N ALA A 284 15.66 -0.53 12.49
CA ALA A 284 14.40 -0.20 13.14
C ALA A 284 13.32 -1.25 12.84
N LEU A 285 13.18 -1.66 11.58
CA LEU A 285 12.25 -2.72 11.17
C LEU A 285 12.56 -4.05 11.88
N ALA A 286 13.82 -4.47 11.88
CA ALA A 286 14.24 -5.70 12.57
C ALA A 286 13.98 -5.62 14.08
N THR A 287 14.26 -4.47 14.70
CA THR A 287 13.98 -4.23 16.13
C THR A 287 12.50 -4.42 16.44
N TYR A 288 11.61 -3.87 15.59
CA TYR A 288 10.17 -4.02 15.77
C TYR A 288 9.71 -5.48 15.60
N LEU A 289 10.08 -6.12 14.48
CA LEU A 289 9.64 -7.49 14.14
C LEU A 289 10.16 -8.56 15.11
N LEU A 290 11.28 -8.32 15.79
CA LEU A 290 11.81 -9.23 16.81
C LEU A 290 11.29 -8.93 18.22
N THR A 291 10.46 -7.89 18.39
CA THR A 291 9.86 -7.53 19.69
C THR A 291 8.38 -7.90 19.79
N GLU A 292 7.58 -7.76 18.72
CA GLU A 292 6.10 -7.90 18.74
C GLU A 292 5.53 -8.96 17.80
#